data_AF-A0AAD2UGF3-F1
#
_entry.id   AF-A0AAD2UGF3-F1
#
_cell.length_a   1.000
_cell.length_b   1.000
_cell.length_c   1.000
_cell.angle_alpha   90.00
_cell.angle_beta   90.00
_cell.angle_gamma   90.00
#
_symmetry.space_group_name_H-M   'P 1'
#
loop_
_entity.id
_entity.type
_entity.pdbx_description
1 polymer ?
#
loop_
_entity_poly.entity_id
_entity_poly.type
_entity_poly.pdbx_seq_one_letter_code
_entity_poly.pdbx_strand_id
1 'polypeptide(L)'
;TLNRVAGAIIAKTASSVARELAVPRRLIRARIRLSPARPDKVYAKVYINTGNLPAIKLGEARVRLSRRKRRKKGQRAALKGGGSVLIVGKRRIPDAFITRLANGRWHVMQRMPWASSSTGADSKGRPKRHRLPIEVVKITTAGPLAETFERERDRMYREKLPAQMMKAMTHQLRLVLKRK
;
A
#
# COMPACT_ATOMS: atom_id res chain seq x y z
N THR A 1 -10.95 16.63 22.70
CA THR A 1 -10.59 15.27 23.18
C THR A 1 -10.58 14.25 22.06
N LEU A 2 -11.72 14.01 21.41
CA LEU A 2 -11.87 13.04 20.32
C LEU A 2 -10.87 13.24 19.18
N ASN A 3 -10.64 14.49 18.76
CA ASN A 3 -9.71 14.80 17.66
C ASN A 3 -8.27 14.34 17.94
N ARG A 4 -7.83 14.37 19.20
CA ARG A 4 -6.48 13.90 19.59
C ARG A 4 -6.39 12.38 19.53
N VAL A 5 -7.43 11.68 20.01
CA VAL A 5 -7.50 10.21 19.95
C VAL A 5 -7.59 9.74 18.50
N ALA A 6 -8.47 10.33 17.69
CA ALA A 6 -8.60 10.03 16.27
C ALA A 6 -7.28 10.28 15.51
N GLY A 7 -6.62 11.42 15.77
CA GLY A 7 -5.30 11.71 15.21
C GLY A 7 -4.24 10.67 15.60
N ALA A 8 -4.25 10.20 16.85
CA ALA A 8 -3.34 9.18 17.33
C ALA A 8 -3.60 7.80 16.69
N ILE A 9 -4.87 7.40 16.55
CA ILE A 9 -5.27 6.17 15.83
C ILE A 9 -4.72 6.23 14.42
N ILE A 10 -5.03 7.28 13.66
CA ILE A 10 -4.57 7.45 12.27
C ILE A 10 -3.05 7.39 12.17
N ALA A 11 -2.34 8.05 13.09
CA ALA A 11 -0.88 8.06 13.10
C ALA A 11 -0.28 6.67 13.36
N LYS A 12 -0.86 5.90 14.29
CA LYS A 12 -0.41 4.52 14.59
C LYS A 12 -0.77 3.56 13.47
N THR A 13 -2.01 3.53 13.01
CA THR A 13 -2.45 2.72 11.86
C THR A 13 -1.54 2.95 10.65
N ALA A 14 -1.32 4.22 10.26
CA ALA A 14 -0.47 4.53 9.11
C ALA A 14 0.99 4.07 9.29
N SER A 15 1.49 4.04 10.52
CA SER A 15 2.86 3.61 10.81
C SER A 15 3.00 2.08 10.81
N SER A 16 2.02 1.37 11.38
CA SER A 16 1.97 -0.09 11.41
C SER A 16 1.85 -0.67 10.00
N VAL A 17 0.90 -0.18 9.20
CA VAL A 17 0.69 -0.64 7.82
C VAL A 17 1.88 -0.31 6.92
N ALA A 18 2.48 0.86 7.09
CA ALA A 18 3.66 1.23 6.32
C ALA A 18 4.84 0.28 6.56
N ARG A 19 5.00 -0.21 7.79
CA ARG A 19 6.03 -1.21 8.13
C ARG A 19 5.69 -2.57 7.56
N GLU A 20 4.46 -3.03 7.75
CA GLU A 20 3.97 -4.33 7.27
C GLU A 20 4.09 -4.46 5.75
N LEU A 21 3.64 -3.45 5.00
CA LEU A 21 3.68 -3.47 3.54
C LEU A 21 4.99 -2.95 2.93
N ALA A 22 5.94 -2.53 3.77
CA ALA A 22 7.19 -1.86 3.38
C ALA A 22 6.96 -0.66 2.42
N VAL A 23 5.91 0.13 2.68
CA VAL A 23 5.50 1.30 1.88
C VAL A 23 5.82 2.59 2.63
N PRO A 24 6.17 3.71 1.96
CA PRO A 24 6.30 5.00 2.62
C PRO A 24 5.05 5.42 3.41
N ARG A 25 5.23 5.75 4.70
CA ARG A 25 4.16 6.19 5.61
C ARG A 25 3.30 7.32 5.04
N ARG A 26 3.91 8.27 4.30
CA ARG A 26 3.20 9.39 3.66
C ARG A 26 2.08 8.92 2.73
N LEU A 27 2.32 7.86 1.96
CA LEU A 27 1.32 7.32 1.01
C LEU A 27 0.14 6.68 1.74
N ILE A 28 0.40 5.99 2.83
CA ILE A 28 -0.63 5.39 3.68
C ILE A 28 -1.44 6.47 4.39
N ARG A 29 -0.77 7.48 4.97
CA ARG A 29 -1.43 8.61 5.65
C ARG A 29 -2.35 9.39 4.71
N ALA A 30 -1.96 9.58 3.45
CA ALA A 30 -2.74 10.28 2.43
C ALA A 30 -4.06 9.57 2.08
N ARG A 31 -4.18 8.26 2.39
CA ARG A 31 -5.40 7.47 2.18
C ARG A 31 -6.42 7.65 3.30
N ILE A 32 -6.01 8.20 4.43
CA ILE A 32 -6.85 8.33 5.62
C ILE A 32 -7.19 9.81 5.81
N ARG A 33 -8.47 10.15 5.69
CA ARG A 33 -9.00 11.51 5.91
C ARG A 33 -9.74 11.56 7.24
N LEU A 34 -9.46 12.59 8.04
CA LEU A 34 -10.14 12.85 9.30
C LEU A 34 -11.13 14.00 9.11
N SER A 35 -12.41 13.74 9.36
CA SER A 35 -13.40 14.77 9.61
C SER A 35 -13.47 15.00 11.12
N PRO A 36 -12.97 16.14 11.62
CA PRO A 36 -12.85 16.39 13.05
C PRO A 36 -14.23 16.57 13.70
N ALA A 37 -14.29 16.24 14.99
CA ALA A 37 -15.40 16.61 15.86
C ALA A 37 -15.42 18.13 16.07
N ARG A 38 -16.62 18.69 16.10
CA ARG A 38 -16.94 20.11 16.26
C ARG A 38 -17.98 20.29 17.37
N PRO A 39 -18.24 21.50 17.88
CA PRO A 39 -19.26 21.72 18.92
C PRO A 39 -20.66 21.24 18.50
N ASP A 40 -21.01 21.39 17.22
CA ASP A 40 -22.26 20.91 16.61
C ASP A 40 -22.26 19.39 16.35
N LYS A 41 -21.08 18.76 16.26
CA LYS A 41 -20.90 17.34 15.92
C LYS A 41 -19.89 16.69 16.85
N VAL A 42 -20.42 16.05 17.89
CA VAL A 42 -19.64 15.47 19.00
C VAL A 42 -18.90 14.17 18.62
N TYR A 43 -18.88 13.79 17.34
CA TYR A 43 -18.17 12.61 16.82
C TYR A 43 -17.11 13.00 15.77
N ALA A 44 -16.05 12.20 15.67
CA ALA A 44 -15.06 12.32 14.60
C ALA A 44 -15.25 11.18 13.58
N LYS A 45 -15.26 11.49 12.29
CA LYS A 45 -15.35 10.48 11.21
C LYS A 45 -13.99 10.28 10.57
N VAL A 46 -13.62 9.03 10.31
CA VAL A 46 -12.41 8.67 9.57
C VAL A 46 -12.81 8.00 8.26
N TYR A 47 -12.38 8.56 7.14
CA TYR A 47 -12.57 7.99 5.81
C TYR A 47 -11.27 7.35 5.35
N ILE A 48 -11.33 6.09 4.90
CA ILE A 48 -10.17 5.32 4.48
C ILE A 48 -10.34 4.91 3.02
N ASN A 49 -9.42 5.31 2.16
CA ASN A 49 -9.34 4.79 0.79
C ASN A 49 -8.60 3.45 0.78
N THR A 50 -9.37 2.36 0.72
CA THR A 50 -8.91 0.97 0.74
C THR A 50 -8.34 0.49 -0.61
N GLY A 51 -8.57 1.22 -1.71
CA GLY A 51 -8.13 0.79 -3.05
C GLY A 51 -6.62 0.55 -3.14
N ASN A 52 -6.19 -0.37 -3.98
CA ASN A 52 -4.79 -0.79 -4.06
C ASN A 52 -3.82 0.35 -4.41
N LEU A 53 -2.56 0.24 -3.98
CA LEU A 53 -1.50 1.20 -4.29
C LEU A 53 -0.71 0.74 -5.53
N PRO A 54 -0.67 1.50 -6.62
CA PRO A 54 0.16 1.13 -7.77
C PRO A 54 1.64 1.26 -7.42
N ALA A 55 2.46 0.29 -7.84
CA ALA A 55 3.88 0.22 -7.47
C ALA A 55 4.68 1.46 -7.91
N ILE A 56 4.28 2.12 -9.00
CA ILE A 56 4.91 3.36 -9.47
C ILE A 56 4.93 4.48 -8.41
N LYS A 57 3.98 4.48 -7.47
CA LYS A 57 3.92 5.49 -6.39
C LYS A 57 4.92 5.23 -5.26
N LEU A 58 5.61 4.09 -5.23
CA LEU A 58 6.53 3.74 -4.15
C LEU A 58 7.79 4.60 -4.13
N GLY A 59 8.19 5.17 -5.26
CA GLY A 59 9.37 6.01 -5.41
C GLY A 59 10.03 5.83 -6.77
N GLU A 60 11.28 6.25 -6.87
CA GLU A 60 12.08 6.12 -8.08
C GLU A 60 12.23 4.66 -8.50
N ALA A 61 12.17 4.45 -9.81
CA ALA A 61 12.29 3.16 -10.43
C ALA A 61 13.64 3.04 -11.13
N ARG A 62 14.38 1.99 -10.82
CA ARG A 62 15.69 1.68 -11.41
C ARG A 62 15.75 0.22 -11.83
N VAL A 63 16.32 -0.04 -13.00
CA VAL A 63 16.52 -1.39 -13.50
C VAL A 63 17.88 -1.89 -13.03
N ARG A 64 17.92 -3.10 -12.45
CA ARG A 64 19.17 -3.75 -12.04
C ARG A 64 19.29 -5.09 -12.76
N LEU A 65 20.41 -5.34 -13.41
CA LEU A 65 20.72 -6.66 -13.96
C LEU A 65 20.83 -7.69 -12.81
N SER A 66 20.12 -8.81 -12.92
CA SER A 66 20.27 -9.90 -11.97
C SER A 66 21.67 -10.50 -12.09
N ARG A 67 22.37 -10.58 -10.97
CA ARG A 67 23.69 -11.25 -10.87
C ARG A 67 23.57 -12.76 -10.67
N ARG A 68 22.35 -13.34 -10.72
CA ARG A 68 22.12 -14.79 -10.53
C ARG A 68 22.92 -15.55 -11.59
N LYS A 69 23.92 -16.31 -11.12
CA LYS A 69 24.93 -17.12 -11.85
C LYS A 69 24.80 -17.03 -13.38
N ARG A 70 25.74 -16.34 -14.05
CA ARG A 70 25.97 -16.48 -15.50
C ARG A 70 25.97 -17.99 -15.80
N ARG A 71 24.94 -18.49 -16.49
CA ARG A 71 24.89 -19.90 -16.90
C ARG A 71 26.10 -20.21 -17.78
N LYS A 72 26.57 -21.46 -17.72
CA LYS A 72 27.62 -21.98 -18.61
C LYS A 72 27.27 -21.65 -20.07
N LYS A 73 28.24 -21.14 -20.83
CA LYS A 73 28.17 -20.87 -22.27
C LYS A 73 27.60 -22.11 -22.97
N GLY A 74 26.46 -21.97 -23.68
CA GLY A 74 25.83 -23.07 -24.44
C GLY A 74 24.41 -23.47 -24.02
N GLN A 75 23.92 -23.08 -22.82
CA GLN A 75 22.52 -23.31 -22.47
C GLN A 75 21.59 -22.33 -23.22
N ARG A 76 20.91 -22.80 -24.26
CA ARG A 76 19.82 -22.07 -24.92
C ARG A 76 18.64 -21.98 -23.96
N ALA A 77 18.46 -20.82 -23.33
CA ALA A 77 17.28 -20.58 -22.52
C ALA A 77 16.05 -20.46 -23.43
N ALA A 78 14.98 -21.21 -23.12
CA ALA A 78 13.66 -20.93 -23.67
C ALA A 78 13.19 -19.49 -23.32
N LEU A 79 13.80 -18.86 -22.31
CA LEU A 79 13.68 -17.45 -21.93
C LEU A 79 15.05 -16.74 -22.08
N LYS A 80 15.30 -16.09 -23.22
CA LYS A 80 16.50 -15.26 -23.43
C LYS A 80 16.59 -14.15 -22.37
N GLY A 81 17.60 -14.19 -21.51
CA GLY A 81 18.03 -13.04 -20.69
C GLY A 81 18.23 -13.40 -19.23
N GLY A 82 19.42 -13.15 -18.68
CA GLY A 82 19.60 -13.04 -17.24
C GLY A 82 18.70 -11.90 -16.76
N GLY A 83 17.56 -12.24 -16.15
CA GLY A 83 16.44 -11.31 -15.99
C GLY A 83 16.84 -10.00 -15.30
N SER A 84 16.57 -8.86 -15.92
CA SER A 84 16.64 -7.57 -15.24
C SER A 84 15.51 -7.46 -14.23
N VAL A 85 15.82 -7.00 -13.02
CA VAL A 85 14.84 -6.78 -11.95
C VAL A 85 14.58 -5.29 -11.83
N LEU A 86 13.31 -4.90 -11.90
CA LEU A 86 12.92 -3.53 -11.64
C LEU A 86 12.84 -3.31 -10.13
N ILE A 87 13.55 -2.30 -9.64
CA ILE A 87 13.52 -1.90 -8.24
C ILE A 87 12.76 -0.59 -8.17
N VAL A 88 11.65 -0.56 -7.43
CA VAL A 88 10.83 0.64 -7.23
C VAL A 88 10.76 0.95 -5.74
N GLY A 89 11.38 2.05 -5.34
CA GLY A 89 11.65 2.33 -3.92
C GLY A 89 12.42 1.17 -3.26
N LYS A 90 11.86 0.60 -2.19
CA LYS A 90 12.46 -0.54 -1.46
C LYS A 90 12.12 -1.91 -2.04
N ARG A 91 11.19 -1.99 -3.01
CA ARG A 91 10.66 -3.26 -3.50
C ARG A 91 11.36 -3.70 -4.78
N ARG A 92 11.67 -4.99 -4.88
CA ARG A 92 12.21 -5.64 -6.08
C ARG A 92 11.08 -6.38 -6.77
N ILE A 93 10.91 -6.13 -8.06
CA ILE A 93 9.83 -6.69 -8.87
C ILE A 93 10.48 -7.37 -10.09
N PRO A 94 10.49 -8.71 -10.13
CA PRO A 94 11.02 -9.46 -11.27
C PRO A 94 10.09 -9.32 -12.48
N ASP A 95 10.64 -9.44 -13.69
CA ASP A 95 9.89 -9.44 -14.96
C ASP A 95 8.99 -8.21 -15.15
N ALA A 96 9.38 -7.11 -14.51
CA ALA A 96 8.67 -5.84 -14.54
C ALA A 96 9.40 -4.79 -15.35
N PHE A 97 8.62 -3.90 -15.94
CA PHE A 97 9.07 -2.80 -16.78
C PHE A 97 8.13 -1.60 -16.63
N ILE A 98 8.58 -0.43 -17.04
CA ILE A 98 7.77 0.79 -17.00
C ILE A 98 7.23 1.03 -18.41
N THR A 99 5.93 1.28 -18.53
CA THR A 99 5.32 1.65 -19.81
C THR A 99 4.28 2.75 -19.62
N ARG A 100 4.03 3.50 -20.68
CA ARG A 100 2.94 4.47 -20.74
C ARG A 100 1.69 3.76 -21.25
N LEU A 101 0.60 3.87 -20.50
CA LEU A 101 -0.71 3.33 -20.92
C LEU A 101 -1.37 4.23 -21.97
N ALA A 102 -2.41 3.72 -22.62
CA ALA A 102 -3.22 4.49 -23.58
C ALA A 102 -3.79 5.79 -22.98
N ASN A 103 -4.05 5.81 -21.66
CA ASN A 103 -4.47 7.00 -20.92
C ASN A 103 -3.34 8.02 -20.66
N GLY A 104 -2.14 7.79 -21.20
CA GLY A 104 -0.98 8.65 -21.06
C GLY A 104 -0.23 8.53 -19.72
N ARG A 105 -0.68 7.70 -18.77
CA ARG A 105 -0.03 7.56 -17.45
C ARG A 105 1.06 6.50 -17.47
N TRP A 106 2.17 6.77 -16.79
CA TRP A 106 3.23 5.80 -16.56
C TRP A 106 2.84 4.80 -15.48
N HIS A 107 3.02 3.51 -15.78
CA HIS A 107 2.77 2.42 -14.86
C HIS A 107 3.91 1.42 -14.86
N VAL A 108 4.11 0.80 -13.71
CA VAL A 108 4.92 -0.41 -13.58
C VAL A 108 4.05 -1.58 -13.98
N MET A 109 4.47 -2.27 -15.03
CA MET A 109 3.88 -3.49 -15.55
C MET A 109 4.73 -4.68 -15.17
N GLN A 110 4.10 -5.83 -14.98
CA GLN A 110 4.79 -7.11 -14.77
C GLN A 110 4.23 -8.15 -15.72
N ARG A 111 5.14 -8.93 -16.32
CA ARG A 111 4.76 -10.11 -17.10
C ARG A 111 4.44 -11.23 -16.13
N MET A 112 3.24 -11.79 -16.25
CA MET A 112 2.83 -12.90 -15.41
C MET A 112 3.58 -14.17 -15.83
N PRO A 113 3.98 -15.04 -14.87
CA PRO A 113 4.72 -16.26 -15.18
C PRO A 113 3.87 -17.31 -15.92
N TRP A 114 2.55 -17.18 -15.85
CA TRP A 114 1.59 -18.12 -16.41
C TRP A 114 0.42 -17.37 -17.06
N ALA A 115 -0.16 -17.98 -18.09
CA ALA A 115 -1.41 -17.53 -18.70
C ALA A 115 -2.43 -18.66 -18.59
N SER A 116 -3.66 -18.41 -18.14
CA SER A 116 -4.73 -19.43 -18.22
C SER A 116 -4.95 -19.92 -19.66
N SER A 117 -4.65 -19.08 -20.64
CA SER A 117 -4.72 -19.37 -22.07
C SER A 117 -3.51 -20.11 -22.64
N SER A 118 -2.46 -20.42 -21.84
CA SER A 118 -1.27 -21.11 -22.35
C SER A 118 -1.42 -22.62 -22.53
N THR A 119 -2.60 -23.18 -22.28
CA THR A 119 -2.90 -24.60 -22.48
C THR A 119 -3.47 -24.81 -23.88
N GLY A 120 -2.73 -25.51 -24.75
CA GLY A 120 -3.19 -25.91 -26.08
C GLY A 120 -2.08 -26.06 -27.12
N ALA A 121 -2.38 -26.77 -28.21
CA ALA A 121 -1.51 -26.88 -29.38
C ALA A 121 -1.93 -25.87 -30.46
N ASP A 122 -0.97 -25.38 -31.25
CA ASP A 122 -1.27 -24.69 -32.50
C ASP A 122 -1.85 -25.67 -33.54
N SER A 123 -2.31 -25.15 -34.69
CA SER A 123 -2.84 -25.99 -35.78
C SER A 123 -1.83 -26.99 -36.36
N LYS A 124 -0.57 -26.95 -35.88
CA LYS A 124 0.53 -27.81 -36.29
C LYS A 124 1.02 -28.71 -35.14
N GLY A 125 0.23 -28.86 -34.07
CA GLY A 125 0.54 -29.76 -32.94
C GLY A 125 1.65 -29.27 -32.00
N ARG A 126 2.15 -28.02 -32.16
CA ARG A 126 3.20 -27.46 -31.31
C ARG A 126 2.59 -26.76 -30.09
N PRO A 127 3.30 -26.67 -28.96
CA PRO A 127 2.86 -25.88 -27.82
C PRO A 127 2.59 -24.43 -28.26
N LYS A 128 1.35 -23.97 -28.09
CA LYS A 128 0.93 -22.66 -28.55
C LYS A 128 1.69 -21.59 -27.75
N ARG A 129 2.54 -20.81 -28.42
CA ARG A 129 3.36 -19.77 -27.78
C ARG A 129 2.51 -18.54 -27.53
N HIS A 130 1.77 -18.54 -26.42
CA HIS A 130 0.97 -17.40 -26.03
C HIS A 130 1.83 -16.28 -25.46
N ARG A 131 1.45 -15.03 -25.76
CA ARG A 131 1.98 -13.87 -25.05
C ARG A 131 1.47 -13.94 -23.61
N LEU A 132 2.38 -13.96 -22.64
CA LEU A 132 2.02 -13.92 -21.24
C LEU A 132 1.27 -12.61 -20.91
N PRO A 133 0.21 -12.66 -20.08
CA PRO A 133 -0.50 -11.49 -19.61
C PRO A 133 0.44 -10.48 -18.97
N ILE A 134 0.16 -9.20 -19.22
CA ILE A 134 0.88 -8.08 -18.63
C ILE A 134 -0.10 -7.34 -17.74
N GLU A 135 0.25 -7.21 -16.47
CA GLU A 135 -0.61 -6.55 -15.49
C GLU A 135 0.09 -5.39 -14.81
N VAL A 136 -0.69 -4.40 -14.37
CA VAL A 136 -0.19 -3.31 -13.53
C VAL A 136 0.13 -3.87 -12.16
N VAL A 137 1.36 -3.63 -11.69
CA VAL A 137 1.77 -4.07 -10.35
C VAL A 137 1.06 -3.20 -9.31
N LYS A 138 0.21 -3.86 -8.52
CA LYS A 138 -0.57 -3.25 -7.45
C LYS A 138 -0.19 -3.89 -6.12
N ILE A 139 -0.21 -3.08 -5.07
CA ILE A 139 0.01 -3.50 -3.69
C ILE A 139 -1.34 -3.46 -3.01
N THR A 140 -1.74 -4.60 -2.46
CA THR A 140 -2.98 -4.74 -1.71
C THR A 140 -2.85 -4.00 -0.39
N THR A 141 -3.66 -2.95 -0.23
CA THR A 141 -3.67 -2.13 0.98
C THR A 141 -4.98 -2.25 1.76
N ALA A 142 -6.04 -2.78 1.14
CA ALA A 142 -7.39 -2.82 1.70
C ALA A 142 -7.47 -3.56 3.05
N GLY A 143 -7.15 -4.86 3.05
CA GLY A 143 -7.20 -5.71 4.25
C GLY A 143 -6.32 -5.18 5.38
N PRO A 144 -5.00 -4.99 5.15
CA PRO A 144 -4.09 -4.49 6.18
C PRO A 144 -4.53 -3.14 6.75
N LEU A 145 -5.07 -2.22 5.93
CA LEU A 145 -5.56 -0.93 6.44
C LEU A 145 -6.79 -1.08 7.35
N ALA A 146 -7.76 -1.91 6.95
CA ALA A 146 -8.99 -2.08 7.71
C ALA A 146 -8.73 -2.77 9.05
N GLU A 147 -8.06 -3.92 9.01
CA GLU A 147 -7.77 -4.74 10.20
C GLU A 147 -6.92 -3.98 11.23
N THR A 148 -5.86 -3.30 10.77
CA THR A 148 -5.01 -2.53 11.67
C THR A 148 -5.70 -1.27 12.20
N PHE A 149 -6.65 -0.69 11.46
CA PHE A 149 -7.42 0.45 11.94
C PHE A 149 -8.36 0.02 13.07
N GLU A 150 -9.10 -1.07 12.89
CA GLU A 150 -10.02 -1.60 13.92
C GLU A 150 -9.26 -1.97 15.20
N ARG A 151 -8.13 -2.69 15.06
CA ARG A 151 -7.27 -3.04 16.19
C ARG A 151 -6.76 -1.81 16.95
N GLU A 152 -6.26 -0.79 16.25
CA GLU A 152 -5.76 0.43 16.89
C GLU A 152 -6.88 1.30 17.46
N ARG A 153 -8.07 1.30 16.84
CA ARG A 153 -9.26 1.99 17.37
C ARG A 153 -9.61 1.45 18.74
N ASP A 154 -9.78 0.13 18.85
CA ASP A 154 -10.24 -0.51 20.09
C ASP A 154 -9.20 -0.35 21.20
N ARG A 155 -7.92 -0.48 20.86
CA ARG A 155 -6.82 -0.22 21.78
C ARG A 155 -6.84 1.23 22.29
N MET A 156 -6.92 2.22 21.40
CA MET A 156 -6.87 3.63 21.78
C MET A 156 -8.10 4.10 22.53
N TYR A 157 -9.26 3.47 22.31
CA TYR A 157 -10.48 3.71 23.07
C TYR A 157 -10.35 3.23 24.51
N ARG A 158 -9.67 2.11 24.75
CA ARG A 158 -9.41 1.62 26.12
C ARG A 158 -8.34 2.44 26.82
N GLU A 159 -7.22 2.71 26.16
CA GLU A 159 -6.05 3.33 26.80
C GLU A 159 -6.14 4.87 26.85
N LYS A 160 -6.41 5.53 25.72
CA LYS A 160 -6.21 6.99 25.57
C LYS A 160 -7.48 7.81 25.71
N LEU A 161 -8.63 7.26 25.35
CA LEU A 161 -9.88 8.02 25.39
C LEU A 161 -10.23 8.48 26.82
N PRO A 162 -10.20 7.62 27.86
CA PRO A 162 -10.53 8.04 29.22
C PRO A 162 -9.58 9.12 29.72
N ALA A 163 -8.28 8.95 29.50
CA ALA A 163 -7.25 9.92 29.89
C ALA A 163 -7.45 11.29 29.21
N GLN A 164 -7.78 11.31 27.92
CA GLN A 164 -8.07 12.57 27.22
C GLN A 164 -9.39 13.20 27.67
N MET A 165 -10.40 12.39 28.02
CA MET A 165 -11.68 12.88 28.54
C MET A 165 -11.50 13.54 29.91
N MET A 166 -10.85 12.85 30.86
CA MET A 166 -10.55 13.41 32.18
C MET A 166 -9.79 14.74 32.07
N LYS A 167 -8.76 14.81 31.23
CA LYS A 167 -7.98 16.05 31.01
C LYS A 167 -8.84 17.20 30.50
N ALA A 168 -9.85 16.94 29.67
CA ALA A 168 -10.73 18.00 29.19
C ALA A 168 -11.80 18.37 30.21
N MET A 169 -12.32 17.41 30.98
CA MET A 169 -13.27 17.68 32.05
C MET A 169 -12.63 18.56 33.13
N THR A 170 -11.43 18.23 33.59
CA THR A 170 -10.70 19.05 34.58
C THR A 170 -10.39 20.45 34.05
N HIS A 171 -10.03 20.55 32.76
CA HIS A 171 -9.84 21.85 32.12
C HIS A 171 -11.14 22.67 32.08
N GLN A 172 -12.27 22.03 31.75
CA GLN A 172 -13.56 22.71 31.71
C GLN A 172 -14.00 23.18 33.09
N LEU A 173 -13.84 22.34 34.12
CA LEU A 173 -14.11 22.72 35.52
C LEU A 173 -13.25 23.92 35.95
N ARG A 174 -11.96 23.91 35.61
CA ARG A 174 -11.07 25.04 35.91
C ARG A 174 -11.54 26.35 35.24
N LEU A 175 -12.01 26.28 33.99
CA LEU A 175 -12.53 27.45 33.29
C LEU A 175 -13.79 28.01 33.95
N VAL A 176 -14.70 27.14 34.39
CA VAL A 176 -15.94 27.54 35.07
C VAL A 176 -15.64 28.13 36.45
N LEU A 177 -14.76 27.48 37.23
CA LEU A 177 -14.41 27.91 38.58
C LEU A 177 -13.59 29.21 38.62
N LYS A 178 -12.71 29.46 37.64
CA LYS A 178 -11.92 30.70 37.53
C LYS A 178 -12.75 31.91 37.10
N ARG A 179 -13.95 31.67 36.54
CA ARG A 179 -14.84 32.73 36.02
C ARG A 179 -15.80 33.26 37.08
N LYS A 180 -15.86 32.60 38.25
CA LYS A 180 -16.42 33.14 39.49
C LYS A 180 -15.31 33.84 40.26
#